data_AF-A0AAW0RMK9-F1
#
_entry.id   AF-A0AAW0RMK9-F1
#
_cell.length_a   1.000
_cell.length_b   1.000
_cell.length_c   1.000
_cell.angle_alpha   90.00
_cell.angle_beta   90.00
_cell.angle_gamma   90.00
#
_symmetry.space_group_name_H-M   'P 1'
#
loop_
_entity.id
_entity.type
_entity.pdbx_description
1 polymer ?
#
loop_
_entity_poly.entity_id
_entity_poly.type
_entity_poly.pdbx_seq_one_letter_code
_entity_poly.pdbx_strand_id
1 'polypeptide(L)'
;MAASEDRAHANNLEYTLRELRHEIREREQQLNSLRASQEAVILSPIAQVQVITAALDQVTNAEPFVPIVGSLLPSLVAMRKTHAVVAGSNALVAEQTKSHEAQRKQLEADRAALKDQNLIHEALTARIASLQEELNTNADVAPGDAVSEKRAELKQKAKDYSRRKRQLMIDLLAFMERELAPLLVAEEMGGPVVGDLMDVDARDLAAGFTAQGKLRKTGRSDAGRDKGQRRIDEIWGTSRDSTGGRRATVDDQRRRPLNDVEAAAEEMRWLTEQLLNKMTEAAGNTEDAGPIPPKRYFKDQVN
;
A
#
# COMPACT_ATOMS: atom_id res chain seq x y z
N MET A 1 -5.58 58.38 20.94
CA MET A 1 -4.37 58.23 21.78
C MET A 1 -3.32 57.35 21.11
N ALA A 2 -3.68 56.18 20.55
CA ALA A 2 -2.74 55.33 19.78
C ALA A 2 -1.94 56.09 18.69
N ALA A 3 -2.60 56.88 17.85
CA ALA A 3 -1.92 57.60 16.76
C ALA A 3 -0.88 58.65 17.20
N SER A 4 -0.98 59.20 18.43
CA SER A 4 0.03 60.13 18.97
C SER A 4 1.21 59.39 19.59
N GLU A 5 0.96 58.24 20.22
CA GLU A 5 1.99 57.37 20.79
C GLU A 5 2.84 56.73 19.70
N ASP A 6 2.22 56.28 18.60
CA ASP A 6 2.93 55.74 17.42
C ASP A 6 3.86 56.78 16.78
N ARG A 7 3.42 58.04 16.71
CA ARG A 7 4.24 59.15 16.19
C ARG A 7 5.40 59.50 17.12
N ALA A 8 5.17 59.53 18.43
CA ALA A 8 6.23 59.74 19.41
C ALA A 8 7.28 58.62 19.36
N HIS A 9 6.81 57.36 19.24
CA HIS A 9 7.67 56.20 19.07
C HIS A 9 8.51 56.29 17.78
N ALA A 10 7.91 56.66 16.65
CA ALA A 10 8.63 56.85 15.38
C ALA A 10 9.73 57.93 15.48
N ASN A 11 9.43 59.06 16.12
CA ASN A 11 10.42 60.13 16.32
C ASN A 11 11.59 59.68 17.21
N ASN A 12 11.31 58.93 18.26
CA ASN A 12 12.34 58.38 19.14
C ASN A 12 13.21 57.33 18.41
N LEU A 13 12.61 56.52 17.53
CA LEU A 13 13.37 55.60 16.67
C LEU A 13 14.31 56.36 15.73
N GLU A 14 13.82 57.39 15.05
CA GLU A 14 14.67 58.20 14.18
C GLU A 14 15.83 58.85 14.94
N TYR A 15 15.58 59.36 16.15
CA TYR A 15 16.61 59.93 17.01
C TYR A 15 17.69 58.89 17.33
N THR A 16 17.31 57.71 17.82
CA THR A 16 18.28 56.64 18.13
C THR A 16 19.05 56.16 16.91
N LEU A 17 18.42 56.13 15.72
CA LEU A 17 19.11 55.78 14.49
C LEU A 17 20.17 56.80 14.08
N ARG A 18 19.88 58.10 14.29
CA ARG A 18 20.86 59.17 14.02
C ARG A 18 22.02 59.10 15.00
N GLU A 19 21.74 58.91 16.29
CA GLU A 19 22.74 58.71 17.36
C GLU A 19 23.68 57.54 17.02
N LEU A 20 23.13 56.35 16.75
CA LEU A 20 23.94 55.17 16.42
C LEU A 20 24.78 55.36 15.16
N ARG A 21 24.24 55.99 14.12
CA ARG A 21 24.99 56.29 12.90
C ARG A 21 26.11 57.28 13.15
N HIS A 22 25.90 58.24 14.04
CA HIS A 22 26.92 59.21 14.41
C HIS A 22 28.06 58.53 15.16
N GLU A 23 27.75 57.76 16.21
CA GLU A 23 28.72 56.98 16.99
C GLU A 23 29.55 56.02 16.12
N ILE A 24 28.90 55.30 15.20
CA ILE A 24 29.60 54.40 14.26
C ILE A 24 30.60 55.18 13.42
N ARG A 25 30.19 56.33 12.85
CA ARG A 25 31.09 57.15 12.03
C ARG A 25 32.26 57.71 12.83
N GLU A 26 32.02 58.17 14.06
CA GLU A 26 33.11 58.68 14.91
C GLU A 26 34.12 57.58 15.23
N ARG A 27 33.66 56.38 15.61
CA ARG A 27 34.57 55.26 15.87
C ARG A 27 35.29 54.78 14.61
N GLU A 28 34.62 54.76 13.46
CA GLU A 28 35.25 54.46 12.18
C GLU A 28 36.32 55.49 11.82
N GLN A 29 36.06 56.78 12.04
CA GLN A 29 37.06 57.84 11.84
C GLN A 29 38.25 57.68 12.79
N GLN A 30 38.02 57.39 14.07
CA GLN A 30 39.07 57.10 15.03
C GLN A 30 39.89 55.89 14.60
N LEU A 31 39.26 54.78 14.20
CA LEU A 31 39.95 53.59 13.68
C LEU A 31 40.78 53.91 12.42
N ASN A 32 40.25 54.73 11.52
CA ASN A 32 40.96 55.12 10.30
C ASN A 32 42.17 56.02 10.63
N SER A 33 42.03 56.94 11.60
CA SER A 33 43.15 57.76 12.06
C SER A 33 44.25 56.92 12.72
N LEU A 34 43.87 55.93 13.54
CA LEU A 34 44.80 55.00 14.17
C LEU A 34 45.53 54.16 13.12
N ARG A 35 44.81 53.61 12.14
CA ARG A 35 45.40 52.87 11.02
C ARG A 35 46.35 53.73 10.18
N ALA A 36 46.01 55.00 9.95
CA ALA A 36 46.88 55.92 9.23
C ALA A 36 48.16 56.29 10.01
N SER A 37 48.07 56.30 11.35
CA SER A 37 49.22 56.54 12.24
C SER A 37 50.03 55.28 12.57
N GLN A 38 49.59 54.09 12.15
CA GLN A 38 50.19 52.83 12.55
C GLN A 38 51.39 52.47 11.67
N GLU A 39 52.58 52.45 12.26
CA GLU A 39 53.77 51.86 11.64
C GLU A 39 53.79 50.34 11.85
N ALA A 40 54.14 49.59 10.80
CA ALA A 40 54.17 48.13 10.84
C ALA A 40 55.36 47.62 11.64
N VAL A 41 55.20 47.50 12.96
CA VAL A 41 56.21 46.92 13.85
C VAL A 41 56.09 45.39 13.82
N ILE A 42 57.16 44.71 13.38
CA ILE A 42 57.25 43.25 13.44
C ILE A 42 57.58 42.86 14.89
N LEU A 43 56.57 42.44 15.64
CA LEU A 43 56.71 41.98 17.03
C LEU A 43 57.00 40.46 17.08
N SER A 44 57.77 40.03 18.09
CA SER A 44 57.94 38.61 18.38
C SER A 44 56.61 37.99 18.84
N PRO A 45 56.38 36.67 18.63
CA PRO A 45 55.11 36.03 19.00
C PRO A 45 54.71 36.22 20.48
N ILE A 46 55.69 36.22 21.39
CA ILE A 46 55.46 36.43 22.82
C ILE A 46 55.03 37.88 23.09
N ALA A 47 55.68 38.85 22.44
CA ALA A 47 55.31 40.26 22.58
C ALA A 47 53.90 40.55 22.01
N GLN A 48 53.51 39.86 20.93
CA GLN A 48 52.15 39.98 20.37
C GLN A 48 51.08 39.52 21.37
N VAL A 49 51.28 38.37 22.02
CA VAL A 49 50.35 37.86 23.04
C VAL A 49 50.23 38.85 24.20
N GLN A 50 51.34 39.41 24.69
CA GLN A 50 51.33 40.39 25.78
C GLN A 50 50.59 41.68 25.41
N VAL A 51 50.75 42.17 24.18
CA VAL A 51 50.02 43.35 23.68
C VAL A 51 48.53 43.04 23.55
N ILE A 52 48.15 41.86 23.05
CA ILE A 52 46.75 41.45 22.92
C ILE A 52 46.10 41.30 24.31
N THR A 53 46.78 40.68 25.27
CA THR A 53 46.26 40.55 26.64
C THR A 53 46.09 41.91 27.30
N ALA A 54 47.08 42.80 27.17
CA ALA A 54 46.97 44.16 27.71
C ALA A 54 45.84 44.96 27.03
N ALA A 55 45.64 44.80 25.73
CA ALA A 55 44.54 45.43 25.00
C ALA A 55 43.17 44.88 25.44
N LEU A 56 43.05 43.57 25.65
CA LEU A 56 41.82 42.95 26.18
C LEU A 56 41.51 43.41 27.60
N ASP A 57 42.53 43.52 28.45
CA ASP A 57 42.38 44.06 29.80
C ASP A 57 41.93 45.53 29.75
N GLN A 58 42.44 46.32 28.81
CA GLN A 58 42.00 47.71 28.62
C GLN A 58 40.56 47.79 28.11
N VAL A 59 40.16 46.95 27.15
CA VAL A 59 38.80 46.93 26.61
C VAL A 59 37.78 46.45 27.65
N THR A 60 38.14 45.47 28.48
CA THR A 60 37.26 44.96 29.54
C THR A 60 37.06 45.95 30.68
N ASN A 61 38.07 46.79 30.96
CA ASN A 61 37.99 47.85 31.97
C ASN A 61 37.45 49.18 31.43
N ALA A 62 37.29 49.33 30.11
CA ALA A 62 36.72 50.53 29.50
C ALA A 62 35.22 50.63 29.78
N GLU A 63 34.72 51.86 29.91
CA GLU A 63 33.30 52.09 30.13
C GLU A 63 32.49 51.63 28.89
N PRO A 64 31.49 50.74 29.07
CA PRO A 64 30.68 50.28 27.97
C PRO A 64 29.83 51.42 27.42
N PHE A 65 29.54 51.39 26.12
CA PHE A 65 28.62 52.36 25.52
C PHE A 65 27.22 52.21 26.14
N VAL A 66 26.77 53.27 26.82
CA VAL A 66 25.42 53.38 27.35
C VAL A 66 24.65 54.37 26.46
N PRO A 67 23.51 53.98 25.89
CA PRO A 67 22.77 54.87 25.00
C PRO A 67 22.12 56.01 25.79
N ILE A 68 21.81 57.12 25.11
CA ILE A 68 21.23 58.31 25.75
C ILE A 68 19.88 57.98 26.42
N VAL A 69 19.58 58.70 27.50
CA VAL A 69 18.31 58.61 28.24
C VAL A 69 17.14 58.91 27.29
N GLY A 70 16.18 57.97 27.19
CA GLY A 70 15.07 58.06 26.23
C GLY A 70 15.29 57.27 24.93
N SER A 71 16.45 56.63 24.76
CA SER A 71 16.68 55.71 23.66
C SER A 71 15.80 54.45 23.74
N LEU A 72 15.22 54.05 22.61
CA LEU A 72 14.42 52.82 22.48
C LEU A 72 15.28 51.56 22.27
N LEU A 73 16.60 51.71 22.15
CA LEU A 73 17.53 50.63 21.84
C LEU A 73 17.46 49.47 22.86
N PRO A 74 17.51 49.71 24.19
CA PRO A 74 17.40 48.62 25.16
C PRO A 74 16.09 47.82 25.01
N SER A 75 14.99 48.50 24.75
CA SER A 75 13.67 47.88 24.54
C SER A 75 13.64 47.05 23.25
N LEU A 76 14.15 47.59 22.13
CA LEU A 76 14.22 46.85 20.87
C LEU A 76 15.13 45.62 20.96
N VAL A 77 16.27 45.74 21.66
CA VAL A 77 17.17 44.61 21.87
C VAL A 77 16.50 43.56 22.75
N ALA A 78 15.84 43.96 23.83
CA ALA A 78 15.06 43.04 24.67
C ALA A 78 13.97 42.35 23.84
N MET A 79 13.22 43.07 23.02
CA MET A 79 12.18 42.51 22.14
C MET A 79 12.76 41.54 21.10
N ARG A 80 13.87 41.89 20.44
CA ARG A 80 14.53 41.01 19.47
C ARG A 80 15.06 39.74 20.15
N LYS A 81 15.67 39.87 21.33
CA LYS A 81 16.24 38.75 22.08
C LYS A 81 15.14 37.83 22.59
N THR A 82 14.08 38.38 23.17
CA THR A 82 12.91 37.60 23.60
C THR A 82 12.26 36.88 22.42
N HIS A 83 12.07 37.55 21.28
CA HIS A 83 11.58 36.90 20.07
C HIS A 83 12.48 35.76 19.61
N ALA A 84 13.80 35.96 19.58
CA ALA A 84 14.76 34.91 19.22
C ALA A 84 14.72 33.72 20.19
N VAL A 85 14.60 33.98 21.50
CA VAL A 85 14.49 32.94 22.53
C VAL A 85 13.16 32.18 22.38
N VAL A 86 12.05 32.86 22.14
CA VAL A 86 10.74 32.22 21.92
C VAL A 86 10.78 31.36 20.66
N ALA A 87 11.32 31.87 19.55
CA ALA A 87 11.46 31.11 18.32
C ALA A 87 12.37 29.87 18.50
N GLY A 88 13.51 30.04 19.18
CA GLY A 88 14.42 28.93 19.51
C GLY A 88 13.78 27.89 20.43
N SER A 89 13.06 28.33 21.47
CA SER A 89 12.36 27.43 22.38
C SER A 89 11.26 26.64 21.68
N ASN A 90 10.49 27.28 20.79
CA ASN A 90 9.45 26.60 20.02
C ASN A 90 10.04 25.54 19.07
N ALA A 91 11.18 25.83 18.44
CA ALA A 91 11.88 24.87 17.59
C ALA A 91 12.36 23.65 18.39
N LEU A 92 12.95 23.88 19.58
CA LEU A 92 13.40 22.81 20.47
C LEU A 92 12.23 21.97 20.98
N VAL A 93 11.12 22.59 21.37
CA VAL A 93 9.91 21.87 21.78
C VAL A 93 9.41 20.98 20.64
N ALA A 94 9.35 21.49 19.41
CA ALA A 94 8.90 20.72 18.25
C ALA A 94 9.82 19.53 17.92
N GLU A 95 11.13 19.65 18.17
CA GLU A 95 12.08 18.55 18.02
C GLU A 95 11.91 17.51 19.14
N GLN A 96 11.79 17.98 20.39
CA GLN A 96 11.58 17.12 21.55
C GLN A 96 10.26 16.36 21.48
N THR A 97 9.17 16.98 21.02
CA THR A 97 7.87 16.30 20.87
C THR A 97 7.96 15.16 19.86
N LYS A 98 8.66 15.35 18.73
CA LYS A 98 8.88 14.29 17.74
C LYS A 98 9.67 13.12 18.33
N SER A 99 10.73 13.41 19.08
CA SER A 99 11.53 12.38 19.77
C SER A 99 10.69 11.62 20.80
N HIS A 100 9.90 12.34 21.61
CA HIS A 100 9.00 11.75 22.60
C HIS A 100 7.92 10.87 21.96
N GLU A 101 7.32 11.30 20.85
CA GLU A 101 6.33 10.50 20.13
C GLU A 101 6.95 9.21 19.57
N ALA A 102 8.17 9.29 19.02
CA ALA A 102 8.89 8.10 18.54
C ALA A 102 9.20 7.12 19.69
N GLN A 103 9.71 7.63 20.81
CA GLN A 103 9.98 6.82 22.01
C GLN A 103 8.70 6.20 22.57
N ARG A 104 7.59 6.95 22.59
CA ARG A 104 6.30 6.44 23.07
C ARG A 104 5.79 5.30 22.18
N LYS A 105 5.87 5.46 20.85
CA LYS A 105 5.49 4.39 19.91
C LYS A 105 6.35 3.14 20.11
N GLN A 106 7.65 3.31 20.30
CA GLN A 106 8.55 2.19 20.59
C GLN A 106 8.18 1.50 21.90
N LEU A 107 7.91 2.26 22.96
CA LEU A 107 7.51 1.72 24.26
C LEU A 107 6.16 0.95 24.16
N GLU A 108 5.21 1.46 23.39
CA GLU A 108 3.94 0.78 23.13
C GLU A 108 4.15 -0.54 22.38
N ALA A 109 5.05 -0.58 21.38
CA ALA A 109 5.42 -1.81 20.67
C ALA A 109 6.12 -2.81 21.59
N ASP A 110 7.08 -2.37 22.41
CA ASP A 110 7.80 -3.22 23.36
C ASP A 110 6.87 -3.81 24.42
N ARG A 111 5.87 -3.03 24.88
CA ARG A 111 4.83 -3.52 25.79
C ARG A 111 3.94 -4.58 25.14
N ALA A 112 3.59 -4.42 23.86
CA ALA A 112 2.83 -5.43 23.13
C ALA A 112 3.65 -6.72 22.98
N ALA A 113 4.91 -6.60 22.56
CA ALA A 113 5.83 -7.73 22.44
C ALA A 113 6.03 -8.47 23.77
N LEU A 114 6.15 -7.74 24.88
CA LEU A 114 6.27 -8.34 26.22
C LEU A 114 5.00 -9.10 26.62
N LYS A 115 3.81 -8.57 26.30
CA LYS A 115 2.54 -9.29 26.54
C LYS A 115 2.48 -10.58 25.74
N ASP A 116 2.85 -10.53 24.46
CA ASP A 116 2.87 -11.71 23.60
C ASP A 116 3.86 -12.76 24.12
N GLN A 117 5.05 -12.33 24.54
CA GLN A 117 6.04 -13.22 25.17
C GLN A 117 5.50 -13.86 26.45
N ASN A 118 4.78 -13.12 27.29
CA ASN A 118 4.18 -13.67 28.50
C ASN A 118 3.09 -14.69 28.18
N LEU A 119 2.25 -14.45 27.17
CA LEU A 119 1.23 -15.40 26.72
C LEU A 119 1.86 -16.67 26.15
N ILE A 120 2.92 -16.54 25.36
CA ILE A 120 3.70 -17.68 24.85
C ILE A 120 4.32 -18.45 26.02
N HIS A 121 4.91 -17.75 26.98
CA HIS A 121 5.50 -18.37 28.16
C HIS A 121 4.45 -19.15 28.95
N GLU A 122 3.27 -18.57 29.22
CA GLU A 122 2.17 -19.24 29.90
C GLU A 122 1.65 -20.46 29.12
N ALA A 123 1.50 -20.35 27.80
CA ALA A 123 1.09 -21.48 26.97
C ALA A 123 2.13 -22.60 26.97
N LEU A 124 3.43 -22.26 26.94
CA LEU A 124 4.51 -23.24 27.00
C LEU A 124 4.60 -23.90 28.38
N THR A 125 4.47 -23.15 29.47
CA THR A 125 4.46 -23.75 30.82
C THR A 125 3.25 -24.65 31.02
N ALA A 126 2.06 -24.24 30.55
CA ALA A 126 0.87 -25.09 30.56
C ALA A 126 1.07 -26.37 29.74
N ARG A 127 1.71 -26.28 28.57
CA ARG A 127 2.02 -27.45 27.73
C ARG A 127 3.06 -28.37 28.37
N ILE A 128 4.09 -27.81 29.02
CA ILE A 128 5.07 -28.60 29.75
C ILE A 128 4.38 -29.35 30.89
N ALA A 129 3.51 -28.68 31.65
CA ALA A 129 2.74 -29.31 32.72
C ALA A 129 1.83 -30.42 32.18
N SER A 130 1.12 -30.18 31.06
CA SER A 130 0.26 -31.21 30.45
C SER A 130 1.07 -32.39 29.93
N LEU A 131 2.25 -32.17 29.34
CA LEU A 131 3.14 -33.24 28.89
C LEU A 131 3.73 -34.04 30.05
N GLN A 132 4.05 -33.39 31.17
CA GLN A 132 4.50 -34.07 32.38
C GLN A 132 3.36 -34.92 32.97
N GLU A 133 2.13 -34.42 32.97
CA GLU A 133 0.95 -35.19 33.37
C GLU A 133 0.71 -36.37 32.44
N GLU A 134 0.72 -36.16 31.11
CA GLU A 134 0.62 -37.24 30.11
C GLU A 134 1.71 -38.29 30.28
N LEU A 135 2.96 -37.89 30.55
CA LEU A 135 4.05 -38.84 30.81
C LEU A 135 3.82 -39.64 32.09
N ASN A 136 3.32 -39.00 33.15
CA ASN A 136 3.01 -39.68 34.40
C ASN A 136 1.82 -40.64 34.25
N THR A 137 0.78 -40.28 33.50
CA THR A 137 -0.37 -41.16 33.23
C THR A 137 -0.04 -42.29 32.26
N ASN A 138 0.84 -42.03 31.28
CA ASN A 138 1.29 -43.03 30.32
C ASN A 138 2.51 -43.82 30.82
N ALA A 139 3.00 -43.59 32.05
CA ALA A 139 4.07 -44.40 32.63
C ALA A 139 3.68 -45.88 32.75
N ASP A 140 2.37 -46.17 32.79
CA ASP A 140 1.81 -47.53 32.78
C ASP A 140 1.63 -48.13 31.38
N VAL A 141 1.79 -47.35 30.30
CA VAL A 141 1.62 -47.79 28.90
C VAL A 141 2.96 -47.73 28.15
N ALA A 142 3.35 -48.82 27.48
CA ALA A 142 4.62 -48.89 26.77
C ALA A 142 4.73 -47.79 25.69
N PRO A 143 5.82 -46.99 25.66
CA PRO A 143 5.94 -45.81 24.80
C PRO A 143 5.94 -46.13 23.29
N GLY A 144 6.19 -47.39 22.91
CA GLY A 144 6.12 -47.84 21.51
C GLY A 144 4.70 -47.90 20.95
N ASP A 145 3.72 -48.29 21.77
CA ASP A 145 2.35 -48.52 21.32
C ASP A 145 1.60 -47.18 21.13
N ALA A 146 1.77 -46.23 22.05
CA ALA A 146 1.18 -44.90 21.96
C ALA A 146 1.67 -44.09 20.75
N VAL A 147 2.95 -44.24 20.36
CA VAL A 147 3.51 -43.59 19.16
C VAL A 147 2.96 -44.24 17.89
N SER A 148 2.74 -45.55 17.89
CA SER A 148 2.17 -46.27 16.76
C SER A 148 0.70 -45.88 16.49
N GLU A 149 -0.08 -45.70 17.56
CA GLU A 149 -1.48 -45.29 17.51
C GLU A 149 -1.63 -43.85 16.99
N LYS A 150 -0.87 -42.89 17.55
CA LYS A 150 -0.88 -41.51 17.05
C LYS A 150 -0.45 -41.41 15.58
N ARG A 151 0.50 -42.24 15.13
CA ARG A 151 0.87 -42.31 13.70
C ARG A 151 -0.26 -42.88 12.83
N ALA A 152 -1.01 -43.86 13.33
CA ALA A 152 -2.16 -44.40 12.62
C ALA A 152 -3.27 -43.35 12.49
N GLU A 153 -3.56 -42.60 13.54
CA GLU A 153 -4.53 -41.49 13.51
C GLU A 153 -4.15 -40.40 12.51
N LEU A 154 -2.89 -39.97 12.48
CA LEU A 154 -2.41 -38.98 11.52
C LEU A 154 -2.53 -39.48 10.08
N LYS A 155 -2.23 -40.76 9.83
CA LYS A 155 -2.43 -41.38 8.52
C LYS A 155 -3.91 -41.42 8.12
N GLN A 156 -4.83 -41.66 9.04
CA GLN A 156 -6.27 -41.62 8.76
C GLN A 156 -6.72 -40.19 8.42
N LYS A 157 -6.32 -39.19 9.21
CA LYS A 157 -6.62 -37.78 8.94
C LYS A 157 -6.10 -37.33 7.58
N ALA A 158 -4.88 -37.71 7.21
CA ALA A 158 -4.31 -37.40 5.88
C ALA A 158 -5.11 -38.02 4.73
N LYS A 159 -5.60 -39.26 4.88
CA LYS A 159 -6.49 -39.91 3.92
C LYS A 159 -7.82 -39.19 3.79
N ASP A 160 -8.40 -38.74 4.91
CA ASP A 160 -9.67 -37.99 4.91
C ASP A 160 -9.53 -36.63 4.21
N TYR A 161 -8.45 -35.89 4.47
CA TYR A 161 -8.18 -34.63 3.78
C TYR A 161 -7.99 -34.84 2.27
N SER A 162 -7.27 -35.89 1.88
CA SER A 162 -7.10 -36.23 0.47
C SER A 162 -8.44 -36.56 -0.20
N ARG A 163 -9.32 -37.28 0.50
CA ARG A 163 -10.67 -37.60 0.00
C ARG A 163 -11.53 -36.34 -0.14
N ARG A 164 -11.54 -35.46 0.86
CA ARG A 164 -12.29 -34.19 0.81
C ARG A 164 -11.78 -33.27 -0.30
N LYS A 165 -10.46 -33.20 -0.51
CA LYS A 165 -9.86 -32.43 -1.62
C LYS A 165 -10.34 -32.94 -2.98
N ARG A 166 -10.37 -34.27 -3.18
CA ARG A 166 -10.89 -34.85 -4.43
C ARG A 166 -12.37 -34.54 -4.62
N GLN A 167 -13.18 -34.64 -3.56
CA GLN A 167 -14.61 -34.31 -3.64
C GLN A 167 -14.82 -32.85 -4.02
N LEU A 168 -14.12 -31.92 -3.37
CA LEU A 168 -14.18 -30.49 -3.69
C LEU A 168 -13.83 -30.21 -5.15
N MET A 169 -12.82 -30.91 -5.69
CA MET A 169 -12.42 -30.75 -7.08
C MET A 169 -13.52 -31.22 -8.05
N ILE A 170 -14.17 -32.35 -7.74
CA ILE A 170 -15.29 -32.87 -8.53
C ILE A 170 -16.46 -31.89 -8.49
N ASP A 171 -16.80 -31.38 -7.30
CA ASP A 171 -17.91 -30.44 -7.12
C ASP A 171 -17.64 -29.11 -7.83
N LEU A 172 -16.40 -28.62 -7.82
CA LEU A 172 -16.00 -27.41 -8.54
C LEU A 172 -16.11 -27.59 -10.06
N LEU A 173 -15.64 -28.72 -10.58
CA LEU A 173 -15.75 -29.04 -12.02
C LEU A 173 -17.22 -29.15 -12.45
N ALA A 174 -18.06 -29.77 -11.63
CA ALA A 174 -19.50 -29.87 -11.88
C ALA A 174 -20.20 -28.50 -11.82
N PHE A 175 -19.79 -27.63 -10.89
CA PHE A 175 -20.30 -26.26 -10.83
C PHE A 175 -19.93 -25.44 -12.06
N MET A 176 -18.69 -25.58 -12.54
CA MET A 176 -18.24 -24.89 -13.76
C MET A 176 -19.04 -25.31 -14.99
N GLU A 177 -19.33 -26.61 -15.15
CA GLU A 177 -20.15 -27.11 -16.26
C GLU A 177 -21.62 -26.69 -16.17
N ARG A 178 -22.19 -26.71 -14.96
CA ARG A 178 -23.64 -26.54 -14.79
C ARG A 178 -24.08 -25.08 -14.73
N GLU A 179 -23.29 -24.23 -14.07
CA GLU A 179 -23.72 -22.86 -13.74
C GLU A 179 -22.89 -21.82 -14.49
N LEU A 180 -21.56 -21.96 -14.50
CA LEU A 180 -20.68 -20.95 -15.09
C LEU A 180 -20.62 -21.02 -16.62
N ALA A 181 -20.55 -22.20 -17.21
CA ALA A 181 -20.43 -22.32 -18.67
C ALA A 181 -21.67 -21.80 -19.41
N PRO A 182 -22.91 -22.08 -18.97
CA PRO A 182 -24.11 -21.47 -19.56
C PRO A 182 -24.17 -19.95 -19.37
N LEU A 183 -23.71 -19.45 -18.21
CA LEU A 183 -23.69 -18.02 -17.90
C LEU A 183 -22.68 -17.27 -18.77
N LEU A 184 -21.49 -17.85 -18.98
CA LEU A 184 -20.44 -17.30 -19.84
C LEU A 184 -20.90 -17.25 -21.31
N VAL A 185 -21.57 -18.31 -21.78
CA VAL A 185 -22.15 -18.31 -23.12
C VAL A 185 -23.28 -17.30 -23.23
N ALA A 186 -24.10 -17.12 -22.20
CA ALA A 186 -25.14 -16.09 -22.18
C ALA A 186 -24.56 -14.67 -22.22
N GLU A 187 -23.40 -14.44 -21.60
CA GLU A 187 -22.65 -13.19 -21.69
C GLU A 187 -22.06 -12.98 -23.09
N GLU A 188 -21.41 -14.00 -23.67
CA GLU A 188 -20.85 -13.94 -25.02
C GLU A 188 -21.94 -13.75 -26.09
N MET A 189 -23.11 -14.34 -25.89
CA MET A 189 -24.27 -14.18 -26.76
C MET A 189 -24.94 -12.80 -26.65
N GLY A 190 -24.50 -11.94 -25.73
CA GLY A 190 -24.92 -10.56 -25.60
C GLY A 190 -26.38 -10.43 -25.19
N GLY A 191 -26.64 -10.26 -23.88
CA GLY A 191 -27.96 -9.91 -23.38
C GLY A 191 -28.52 -8.62 -24.03
N PRO A 192 -29.85 -8.44 -24.08
CA PRO A 192 -30.47 -7.32 -24.78
C PRO A 192 -29.94 -5.97 -24.27
N VAL A 193 -29.59 -5.09 -25.19
CA VAL A 193 -29.09 -3.74 -24.90
C VAL A 193 -30.17 -2.96 -24.16
N VAL A 194 -29.88 -2.58 -22.91
CA VAL A 194 -30.76 -1.71 -22.11
C VAL A 194 -30.80 -0.34 -22.80
N GLY A 195 -31.91 -0.06 -23.50
CA GLY A 195 -32.19 1.25 -24.08
C GLY A 195 -32.76 1.30 -25.50
N ASP A 196 -32.86 0.18 -26.24
CA ASP A 196 -33.20 0.23 -27.69
C ASP A 196 -34.69 0.04 -28.04
N LEU A 197 -35.59 -0.16 -27.07
CA LEU A 197 -37.04 -0.09 -27.30
C LEU A 197 -37.71 0.73 -26.19
N MET A 198 -38.08 1.97 -26.52
CA MET A 198 -38.78 2.87 -25.59
C MET A 198 -40.31 2.81 -25.64
N ASP A 199 -40.94 2.12 -26.60
CA ASP A 199 -42.40 1.94 -26.61
C ASP A 199 -42.76 0.49 -27.00
N VAL A 200 -43.24 -0.29 -26.04
CA VAL A 200 -43.78 -1.65 -26.27
C VAL A 200 -45.18 -1.70 -25.65
N ASP A 201 -46.20 -1.86 -26.48
CA ASP A 201 -47.59 -2.02 -26.03
C ASP A 201 -47.84 -3.43 -25.46
N ALA A 202 -48.77 -3.55 -24.52
CA ALA A 202 -49.06 -4.81 -23.81
C ALA A 202 -49.48 -5.99 -24.72
N ARG A 203 -49.90 -5.72 -25.95
CA ARG A 203 -50.23 -6.76 -26.95
C ARG A 203 -49.00 -7.35 -27.64
N ASP A 204 -47.90 -6.61 -27.68
CA ASP A 204 -46.64 -7.01 -28.33
C ASP A 204 -45.80 -7.92 -27.43
N LEU A 205 -45.94 -7.79 -26.10
CA LEU A 205 -45.34 -8.68 -25.11
C LEU A 205 -45.91 -10.12 -25.19
N ALA A 206 -47.19 -10.26 -25.56
CA ALA A 206 -47.86 -11.56 -25.64
C ALA A 206 -47.45 -12.37 -26.89
N ALA A 207 -46.90 -11.73 -27.93
CA ALA A 207 -46.55 -12.37 -29.19
C ALA A 207 -45.19 -13.10 -29.17
N GLY A 208 -44.38 -12.89 -28.13
CA GLY A 208 -43.09 -13.55 -27.93
C GLY A 208 -41.97 -13.00 -28.83
N PHE A 209 -40.84 -12.69 -28.21
CA PHE A 209 -39.64 -12.19 -28.89
C PHE A 209 -38.82 -13.33 -29.47
N THR A 210 -38.15 -13.08 -30.60
CA THR A 210 -37.09 -13.98 -31.08
C THR A 210 -35.80 -13.79 -30.30
N ALA A 211 -34.88 -14.76 -30.36
CA ALA A 211 -33.56 -14.72 -29.70
C ALA A 211 -32.64 -13.56 -30.14
N GLN A 212 -33.13 -12.64 -30.99
CA GLN A 212 -32.46 -11.42 -31.44
C GLN A 212 -33.25 -10.15 -31.05
N GLY A 213 -34.19 -10.25 -30.11
CA GLY A 213 -34.87 -9.09 -29.50
C GLY A 213 -35.90 -8.36 -30.37
N LYS A 214 -36.22 -8.86 -31.57
CA LYS A 214 -37.24 -8.25 -32.46
C LYS A 214 -38.59 -8.99 -32.40
N LEU A 215 -39.67 -8.23 -32.50
CA LEU A 215 -41.04 -8.74 -32.66
C LEU A 215 -41.17 -9.59 -33.93
N ARG A 216 -41.75 -10.80 -33.82
CA ARG A 216 -42.01 -11.67 -34.98
C ARG A 216 -43.08 -11.07 -35.89
N LYS A 217 -42.68 -10.34 -36.94
CA LYS A 217 -43.56 -10.05 -38.09
C LYS A 217 -43.50 -11.21 -39.09
N THR A 218 -44.65 -11.79 -39.40
CA THR A 218 -44.83 -12.79 -40.46
C THR A 218 -44.69 -12.10 -41.82
N GLY A 219 -43.51 -12.18 -42.45
CA GLY A 219 -43.32 -11.66 -43.80
C GLY A 219 -41.86 -11.68 -44.24
N ARG A 220 -41.63 -12.18 -45.45
CA ARG A 220 -40.35 -12.41 -46.14
C ARG A 220 -39.38 -11.21 -46.16
N SER A 221 -38.10 -11.56 -46.44
CA SER A 221 -36.88 -10.76 -46.73
C SER A 221 -36.28 -10.08 -45.50
N ASP A 222 -35.01 -10.30 -45.15
CA ASP A 222 -33.84 -9.94 -45.96
C ASP A 222 -32.58 -10.68 -45.49
N ALA A 223 -31.64 -10.84 -46.41
CA ALA A 223 -30.44 -11.63 -46.29
C ALA A 223 -29.29 -10.88 -45.59
N GLY A 224 -28.44 -11.65 -44.91
CA GLY A 224 -27.01 -11.37 -44.72
C GLY A 224 -26.65 -10.11 -43.94
N ARG A 225 -26.25 -10.29 -42.68
CA ARG A 225 -25.14 -9.54 -42.07
C ARG A 225 -24.73 -10.18 -40.74
N ASP A 226 -23.54 -10.77 -40.75
CA ASP A 226 -22.77 -11.12 -39.55
C ASP A 226 -22.63 -9.89 -38.66
N LYS A 227 -23.21 -9.95 -37.46
CA LYS A 227 -23.08 -8.92 -36.42
C LYS A 227 -22.97 -9.58 -35.04
N GLY A 228 -21.97 -10.44 -34.88
CA GLY A 228 -21.40 -10.71 -33.56
C GLY A 228 -20.40 -9.60 -33.21
N GLN A 229 -20.26 -9.26 -31.93
CA GLN A 229 -19.13 -8.46 -31.46
C GLN A 229 -17.85 -9.29 -31.65
N ARG A 230 -16.84 -8.71 -32.29
CA ARG A 230 -15.54 -9.35 -32.47
C ARG A 230 -14.83 -9.44 -31.12
N ARG A 231 -14.34 -10.63 -30.78
CA ARG A 231 -13.47 -10.82 -29.61
C ARG A 231 -12.20 -9.98 -29.77
N ILE A 232 -11.68 -9.48 -28.65
CA ILE A 232 -10.55 -8.53 -28.60
C ILE A 232 -9.29 -9.13 -29.27
N ASP A 233 -9.18 -10.45 -29.30
CA ASP A 233 -8.07 -11.18 -29.96
C ASP A 233 -8.09 -11.07 -31.50
N GLU A 234 -9.26 -10.89 -32.13
CA GLU A 234 -9.37 -10.73 -33.59
C GLU A 234 -8.92 -9.34 -34.07
N ILE A 235 -8.81 -8.38 -33.16
CA ILE A 235 -8.36 -7.01 -33.47
C ILE A 235 -6.83 -6.96 -33.64
N TRP A 236 -6.09 -7.98 -33.17
CA TRP A 236 -4.62 -7.95 -33.13
C TRP A 236 -3.84 -9.07 -33.85
N GLY A 237 -4.46 -9.93 -34.68
CA GLY A 237 -3.68 -10.91 -35.45
C GLY A 237 -4.37 -11.46 -36.69
N THR A 238 -3.74 -11.30 -37.85
CA THR A 238 -4.28 -11.69 -39.17
C THR A 238 -4.02 -13.16 -39.55
N SER A 239 -5.10 -13.83 -39.96
CA SER A 239 -5.26 -14.65 -41.17
C SER A 239 -4.39 -15.91 -41.38
N ARG A 240 -5.03 -17.09 -41.36
CA ARG A 240 -4.87 -18.06 -42.45
C ARG A 240 -6.04 -19.05 -42.59
N ASP A 241 -6.50 -19.15 -43.83
CA ASP A 241 -7.28 -20.22 -44.47
C ASP A 241 -8.76 -20.42 -44.07
N SER A 242 -9.58 -19.65 -44.78
CA SER A 242 -10.90 -20.05 -45.25
C SER A 242 -10.86 -21.37 -46.04
N THR A 243 -11.60 -22.39 -45.62
CA THR A 243 -12.24 -23.33 -46.57
C THR A 243 -13.30 -24.16 -45.87
N GLY A 244 -14.55 -24.09 -46.35
CA GLY A 244 -15.55 -25.09 -46.00
C GLY A 244 -16.97 -24.57 -45.86
N GLY A 245 -17.53 -24.00 -46.93
CA GLY A 245 -18.97 -23.77 -47.01
C GLY A 245 -19.73 -25.10 -46.94
N ARG A 246 -20.50 -25.31 -45.88
CA ARG A 246 -21.62 -26.25 -45.85
C ARG A 246 -22.82 -25.56 -45.23
N ARG A 247 -23.92 -25.57 -45.98
CA ARG A 247 -25.25 -25.09 -45.56
C ARG A 247 -25.67 -25.85 -44.30
N ALA A 248 -25.68 -25.15 -43.17
CA ALA A 248 -26.31 -25.63 -41.95
C ALA A 248 -27.83 -25.65 -42.16
N THR A 249 -28.41 -26.84 -42.10
CA THR A 249 -29.85 -27.07 -41.99
C THR A 249 -30.36 -26.53 -40.65
N VAL A 250 -31.64 -26.18 -40.58
CA VAL A 250 -32.32 -25.51 -39.45
C VAL A 250 -32.18 -26.23 -38.09
N ASP A 251 -31.75 -27.51 -38.07
CA ASP A 251 -31.44 -28.27 -36.84
C ASP A 251 -30.11 -27.90 -36.17
N ASP A 252 -29.15 -27.29 -36.89
CA ASP A 252 -27.84 -26.93 -36.30
C ASP A 252 -27.91 -25.71 -35.39
N GLN A 253 -28.93 -24.85 -35.53
CA GLN A 253 -29.07 -23.65 -34.70
C GLN A 253 -29.47 -23.97 -33.25
N ARG A 254 -30.07 -25.13 -32.99
CA ARG A 254 -30.37 -25.60 -31.62
C ARG A 254 -29.22 -26.37 -30.99
N ARG A 255 -28.32 -26.95 -31.79
CA ARG A 255 -27.11 -27.66 -31.30
C ARG A 255 -25.94 -26.72 -31.04
N ARG A 256 -25.90 -25.58 -31.72
CA ARG A 256 -24.89 -24.52 -31.52
C ARG A 256 -24.76 -24.06 -30.05
N PRO A 257 -25.84 -23.69 -29.32
CA PRO A 257 -25.70 -23.27 -27.94
C PRO A 257 -25.23 -24.38 -27.00
N LEU A 258 -25.53 -25.66 -27.29
CA LEU A 258 -25.00 -26.77 -26.48
C LEU A 258 -23.50 -26.97 -26.72
N ASN A 259 -23.06 -26.86 -27.99
CA ASN A 259 -21.66 -27.02 -28.36
C ASN A 259 -20.80 -25.85 -27.84
N ASP A 260 -21.36 -24.64 -27.78
CA ASP A 260 -20.68 -23.45 -27.26
C ASP A 260 -20.54 -23.50 -25.72
N VAL A 261 -21.53 -24.06 -25.01
CA VAL A 261 -21.46 -24.30 -23.55
C VAL A 261 -20.45 -25.38 -23.20
N GLU A 262 -20.41 -26.47 -23.98
CA GLU A 262 -19.41 -27.52 -23.81
C GLU A 262 -17.99 -26.99 -24.07
N ALA A 263 -17.79 -26.17 -25.12
CA ALA A 263 -16.53 -25.52 -25.40
C ALA A 263 -16.08 -24.56 -24.28
N ALA A 264 -16.99 -23.72 -23.77
CA ALA A 264 -16.71 -22.81 -22.65
C ALA A 264 -16.36 -23.57 -21.36
N ALA A 265 -17.01 -24.70 -21.10
CA ALA A 265 -16.69 -25.56 -19.97
C ALA A 265 -15.30 -26.20 -20.10
N GLU A 266 -14.90 -26.64 -21.30
CA GLU A 266 -13.56 -27.18 -21.58
C GLU A 266 -12.46 -26.12 -21.42
N GLU A 267 -12.69 -24.89 -21.87
CA GLU A 267 -11.75 -23.78 -21.70
C GLU A 267 -11.56 -23.42 -20.22
N MET A 268 -12.64 -23.36 -19.44
CA MET A 268 -12.56 -23.10 -17.99
C MET A 268 -11.87 -24.24 -17.24
N ARG A 269 -12.12 -25.49 -17.63
CA ARG A 269 -11.41 -26.66 -17.10
C ARG A 269 -9.91 -26.56 -17.35
N TRP A 270 -9.53 -26.25 -18.58
CA TRP A 270 -8.13 -26.10 -18.95
C TRP A 270 -7.44 -24.96 -18.18
N LEU A 271 -8.12 -23.82 -18.00
CA LEU A 271 -7.59 -22.69 -17.25
C LEU A 271 -7.42 -23.01 -15.75
N THR A 272 -8.41 -23.68 -15.15
CA THR A 272 -8.34 -24.08 -13.73
C THR A 272 -7.26 -25.13 -13.48
N GLU A 273 -7.06 -26.08 -14.40
CA GLU A 273 -5.95 -27.02 -14.36
C GLU A 273 -4.59 -26.31 -14.43
N GLN A 274 -4.43 -25.32 -15.31
CA GLN A 274 -3.19 -24.53 -15.38
C GLN A 274 -2.93 -23.70 -14.13
N LEU A 275 -3.98 -23.09 -13.57
CA LEU A 275 -3.86 -22.29 -12.36
C LEU A 275 -3.49 -23.17 -11.17
N LEU A 276 -4.11 -24.35 -11.05
CA LEU A 276 -3.78 -25.31 -10.01
C LEU A 276 -2.33 -25.81 -10.15
N ASN A 277 -1.90 -26.14 -11.37
CA ASN A 277 -0.53 -26.59 -11.64
C ASN A 277 0.50 -25.49 -11.31
N LYS A 278 0.24 -24.24 -11.72
CA LYS A 278 1.10 -23.09 -11.37
C LYS A 278 1.12 -22.82 -9.87
N MET A 279 0.01 -22.97 -9.16
CA MET A 279 -0.02 -22.84 -7.70
C MET A 279 0.76 -23.97 -7.02
N THR A 280 0.71 -25.20 -7.52
CA THR A 280 1.52 -26.31 -6.99
C THR A 280 3.01 -26.15 -7.27
N GLU A 281 3.38 -25.59 -8.43
CA GLU A 281 4.78 -25.26 -8.77
C GLU A 281 5.30 -24.09 -7.93
N ALA A 282 4.49 -23.05 -7.70
CA ALA A 282 4.84 -21.89 -6.88
C ALA A 282 4.87 -22.20 -5.37
N ALA A 283 4.10 -23.18 -4.91
CA ALA A 283 4.08 -23.62 -3.52
C ALA A 283 5.31 -24.46 -3.12
N GLY A 284 6.13 -24.90 -4.10
CA GLY A 284 7.40 -25.59 -3.86
C GLY A 284 7.25 -27.02 -3.32
N ASN A 285 7.68 -28.01 -4.10
CA ASN A 285 8.07 -29.37 -3.70
C ASN A 285 7.57 -29.87 -2.32
N THR A 286 6.29 -30.18 -2.20
CA THR A 286 5.83 -31.15 -1.19
C THR A 286 5.84 -32.54 -1.83
N GLU A 287 6.81 -33.36 -1.46
CA GLU A 287 7.22 -34.65 -2.06
C GLU A 287 6.15 -35.78 -2.12
N ASP A 288 4.85 -35.51 -2.01
CA ASP A 288 3.81 -36.56 -1.98
C ASP A 288 2.65 -36.35 -2.98
N ALA A 289 2.83 -35.46 -3.97
CA ALA A 289 1.89 -35.31 -5.07
C ALA A 289 2.61 -35.64 -6.38
N GLY A 290 2.64 -36.92 -6.73
CA GLY A 290 3.05 -37.35 -8.07
C GLY A 290 2.25 -36.59 -9.15
N PRO A 291 2.84 -36.33 -10.33
CA PRO A 291 2.18 -35.61 -11.40
C PRO A 291 0.84 -36.28 -11.72
N ILE A 292 -0.24 -35.50 -11.70
CA ILE A 292 -1.56 -35.98 -12.13
C ILE A 292 -1.40 -36.37 -13.61
N PRO A 293 -1.50 -37.66 -13.97
CA PRO A 293 -1.23 -38.07 -15.34
C PRO A 293 -2.35 -37.54 -16.26
N PRO A 294 -2.03 -36.87 -17.36
CA PRO A 294 -3.04 -36.54 -18.34
C PRO A 294 -3.47 -37.83 -19.06
N LYS A 295 -4.79 -37.99 -19.25
CA LYS A 295 -5.45 -38.90 -20.23
C LYS A 295 -5.75 -40.37 -19.84
N ARG A 296 -5.97 -40.73 -18.57
CA ARG A 296 -6.39 -42.13 -18.26
C ARG A 296 -7.61 -42.33 -17.33
N TYR A 297 -8.49 -41.34 -17.17
CA TYR A 297 -9.77 -41.57 -16.47
C TYR A 297 -11.00 -41.58 -17.37
N PHE A 298 -10.87 -41.28 -18.67
CA PHE A 298 -12.02 -41.05 -19.55
C PHE A 298 -12.13 -42.02 -20.74
N LYS A 299 -11.53 -43.22 -20.68
CA LYS A 299 -11.68 -44.23 -21.76
C LYS A 299 -12.39 -45.53 -21.37
N ASP A 300 -12.72 -45.75 -20.10
CA ASP A 300 -13.27 -47.03 -19.63
C ASP A 300 -14.73 -46.97 -19.15
N GLN A 301 -15.56 -46.08 -19.71
CA GLN A 301 -17.02 -46.13 -19.49
C GLN A 301 -17.85 -46.04 -20.76
N VAL A 302 -17.39 -46.67 -21.84
CA VAL A 302 -18.26 -47.09 -22.95
C VAL A 302 -17.90 -48.52 -23.37
N ASN A 303 -18.46 -49.47 -22.64
CA ASN A 303 -19.04 -50.73 -23.12
C ASN A 303 -19.86 -51.38 -21.99
#